data_AF-A3E4D2-F1
#
_entry.id   AF-A3E4D2-F1
#
_cell.length_a   1.000
_cell.length_b   1.000
_cell.length_c   1.000
_cell.angle_alpha   90.00
_cell.angle_beta   90.00
_cell.angle_gamma   90.00
#
_symmetry.space_group_name_H-M   'P 1'
#
loop_
_entity.id
_entity.type
_entity.pdbx_description
1 polymer ?
#
loop_
_entity_poly.entity_id
_entity_poly.type
_entity_poly.pdbx_seq_one_letter_code
_entity_poly.pdbx_strand_id
1 'polypeptide(L)'
;MGSLKRSSEEASKEDAECAGKRQKAVDAVEEDALFPIPFKVLSECPADREPGVKLIGTHDGVFHCDEALGCAMLQMMPAWAGSTVVRTRNEKELDKCDIVIDVGAVYDHSKMRYYHTQI
;
A
#
# COMPACT_ATOMS: atom_id res chain seq x y z
N MET A 1 -26.19 70.44 12.49
CA MET A 1 -25.69 70.57 13.88
C MET A 1 -25.96 69.26 14.59
N GLY A 2 -24.93 68.59 15.10
CA GLY A 2 -25.05 67.28 15.74
C GLY A 2 -23.81 66.43 15.52
N SER A 3 -22.80 66.69 16.34
CA SER A 3 -21.49 66.04 16.39
C SER A 3 -21.59 64.60 16.91
N LEU A 4 -20.70 63.70 16.48
CA LEU A 4 -20.03 62.74 17.36
C LEU A 4 -18.74 62.24 16.71
N LYS A 5 -17.64 62.78 17.23
CA LYS A 5 -16.24 62.39 16.99
C LYS A 5 -15.93 61.03 17.63
N ARG A 6 -14.97 60.32 17.04
CA ARG A 6 -13.63 59.97 17.58
C ARG A 6 -13.04 58.88 16.65
N SER A 7 -11.97 59.13 15.89
CA SER A 7 -10.53 59.09 16.26
C SER A 7 -10.15 57.83 17.03
N SER A 8 -9.07 57.11 16.80
CA SER A 8 -7.93 57.03 15.85
C SER A 8 -7.10 55.82 16.35
N GLU A 9 -6.00 55.49 15.68
CA GLU A 9 -4.92 54.58 16.08
C GLU A 9 -5.16 53.09 15.74
N GLU A 10 -4.62 52.59 14.63
CA GLU A 10 -3.22 52.19 14.36
C GLU A 10 -2.87 50.78 14.87
N ALA A 11 -2.75 49.84 13.94
CA ALA A 11 -1.77 48.75 13.93
C ALA A 11 -1.78 48.18 12.48
N SER A 12 -0.89 48.69 11.64
CA SER A 12 0.41 48.09 11.28
C SER A 12 0.31 47.28 9.99
N LYS A 13 0.87 47.90 8.93
CA LYS A 13 1.32 47.23 7.71
C LYS A 13 2.37 46.19 8.07
N GLU A 14 2.28 45.02 7.45
CA GLU A 14 3.38 44.10 7.11
C GLU A 14 2.78 43.18 6.02
N ASP A 15 3.05 43.50 4.76
CA ASP A 15 4.05 42.81 3.93
C ASP A 15 3.53 41.44 3.48
N ALA A 16 2.97 41.38 2.28
CA ALA A 16 3.70 41.01 1.07
C ALA A 16 3.59 39.50 0.82
N GLU A 17 2.94 39.19 -0.31
CA GLU A 17 3.36 38.14 -1.22
C GLU A 17 3.55 36.72 -0.65
N CYS A 18 2.59 35.84 -0.94
CA CYS A 18 2.98 34.55 -1.46
C CYS A 18 1.90 34.03 -2.41
N ALA A 19 2.05 34.36 -3.69
CA ALA A 19 1.57 33.53 -4.78
C ALA A 19 2.30 32.18 -4.71
N GLY A 20 1.93 31.36 -3.73
CA GLY A 20 2.41 30.00 -3.54
C GLY A 20 1.72 29.11 -4.55
N LYS A 21 2.40 28.87 -5.67
CA LYS A 21 2.07 27.85 -6.67
C LYS A 21 1.49 26.61 -5.97
N ARG A 22 0.26 26.22 -6.35
CA ARG A 22 -0.17 24.83 -6.19
C ARG A 22 0.81 24.00 -7.03
N GLN A 23 1.86 23.51 -6.40
CA GLN A 23 2.70 22.49 -6.98
C GLN A 23 1.82 21.28 -7.23
N LYS A 24 1.52 21.05 -8.51
CA LYS A 24 1.19 19.75 -9.04
C LYS A 24 2.36 18.83 -8.68
N ALA A 25 2.19 18.01 -7.67
CA ALA A 25 2.86 16.71 -7.62
C ALA A 25 1.87 15.72 -8.23
N VAL A 26 1.75 15.76 -9.56
CA VAL A 26 1.43 14.55 -10.29
C VAL A 26 2.78 13.95 -10.57
N ASP A 27 3.24 13.09 -9.66
CA ASP A 27 4.43 12.30 -9.94
C ASP A 27 4.13 11.54 -11.22
N ALA A 28 4.97 11.78 -12.23
CA ALA A 28 4.91 11.07 -13.48
C ALA A 28 5.03 9.58 -13.13
N VAL A 29 3.95 8.85 -13.35
CA VAL A 29 4.01 7.39 -13.35
C VAL A 29 4.85 7.08 -14.57
N GLU A 30 6.15 6.81 -14.38
CA GLU A 30 6.97 6.31 -15.48
C GLU A 30 6.30 5.03 -15.99
N GLU A 31 6.00 5.00 -17.29
CA GLU A 31 5.34 3.88 -17.96
C GLU A 31 6.13 2.56 -17.81
N ASP A 32 7.43 2.63 -17.46
CA ASP A 32 8.28 1.48 -17.12
C ASP A 32 7.89 0.80 -15.78
N ALA A 33 7.05 1.42 -14.96
CA ALA A 33 6.54 0.85 -13.71
C ALA A 33 5.40 -0.17 -13.91
N LEU A 34 4.89 -0.33 -15.14
CA LEU A 34 3.81 -1.29 -15.46
C LEU A 34 4.32 -2.72 -15.73
N PHE A 35 5.61 -2.90 -16.02
CA PHE A 35 6.19 -4.24 -16.13
C PHE A 35 6.54 -4.77 -14.73
N PRO A 36 6.08 -5.97 -14.36
CA PRO A 36 6.29 -6.48 -13.01
C PRO A 36 7.79 -6.63 -12.75
N ILE A 37 8.26 -5.92 -11.73
CA ILE A 37 9.57 -6.13 -11.12
C ILE A 37 9.72 -7.65 -10.89
N PRO A 38 10.84 -8.26 -11.28
CA PRO A 38 11.06 -9.69 -11.06
C PRO A 38 10.76 -10.08 -9.62
N PHE A 39 9.97 -11.13 -9.43
CA PHE A 39 9.60 -11.64 -8.11
C PHE A 39 9.85 -13.14 -8.02
N LYS A 40 9.93 -13.64 -6.78
CA LYS A 40 10.16 -15.05 -6.47
C LYS A 40 8.84 -15.71 -6.07
N VAL A 41 8.70 -16.99 -6.40
CA VAL A 41 7.64 -17.87 -5.86
C VAL A 41 8.32 -18.98 -5.09
N LEU A 42 8.01 -19.11 -3.79
CA LEU A 42 8.67 -20.01 -2.85
C LEU A 42 7.65 -20.88 -2.12
N SER A 43 8.06 -22.04 -1.60
CA SER A 43 7.24 -22.89 -0.73
C SER A 43 7.31 -22.51 0.75
N GLU A 44 8.35 -21.77 1.14
CA GLU A 44 8.64 -21.37 2.51
C GLU A 44 9.17 -19.93 2.52
N CYS A 45 9.01 -19.22 3.64
CA CYS A 45 9.55 -17.88 3.76
C CYS A 45 11.09 -17.92 3.85
N PRO A 46 11.81 -17.04 3.12
CA PRO A 46 13.26 -16.98 3.19
C PRO A 46 13.71 -16.61 4.62
N ALA A 47 14.77 -17.26 5.09
CA ALA A 47 15.34 -17.00 6.41
C ALA A 47 15.95 -15.59 6.49
N ASP A 48 16.56 -15.15 5.40
CA ASP A 48 17.13 -13.83 5.18
C ASP A 48 16.17 -12.99 4.32
N ARG A 49 15.21 -12.34 4.98
CA ARG A 49 14.27 -11.45 4.30
C ARG A 49 15.00 -10.20 3.80
N GLU A 50 15.05 -10.04 2.48
CA GLU A 50 15.56 -8.81 1.87
C GLU A 50 14.78 -7.58 2.40
N PRO A 51 15.47 -6.57 2.97
CA PRO A 51 14.81 -5.40 3.52
C PRO A 51 13.95 -4.68 2.48
N GLY A 52 12.69 -4.41 2.82
CA GLY A 52 11.75 -3.70 1.94
C GLY A 52 10.93 -4.61 1.02
N VAL A 53 11.31 -5.88 0.81
CA VAL A 53 10.52 -6.82 0.03
C VAL A 53 9.37 -7.37 0.88
N LYS A 54 8.14 -7.28 0.34
CA LYS A 54 6.93 -7.84 0.95
C LYS A 54 6.73 -9.31 0.59
N LEU A 55 6.06 -10.05 1.47
CA LEU A 55 5.70 -11.45 1.33
C LEU A 55 4.18 -11.60 1.22
N ILE A 56 3.73 -12.26 0.16
CA ILE A 56 2.32 -12.62 -0.09
C ILE A 56 2.17 -14.12 0.15
N GLY A 57 1.41 -14.52 1.17
CA GLY A 57 1.05 -15.92 1.41
C GLY A 57 -0.20 -16.32 0.64
N THR A 58 -0.17 -17.47 -0.03
CA THR A 58 -1.33 -18.13 -0.67
C THR A 58 -1.22 -19.65 -0.53
N HIS A 59 -2.26 -20.40 -0.93
CA HIS A 59 -2.24 -21.85 -0.84
C HIS A 59 -1.28 -22.53 -1.85
N ASP A 60 -0.80 -23.71 -1.48
CA ASP A 60 0.00 -24.63 -2.31
C ASP A 60 -0.84 -25.68 -3.04
N GLY A 61 -2.17 -25.52 -3.06
CA GLY A 61 -3.10 -26.40 -3.75
C GLY A 61 -3.07 -26.30 -5.27
N VAL A 62 -4.05 -26.96 -5.91
CA VAL A 62 -4.29 -26.83 -7.35
C VAL A 62 -4.47 -25.36 -7.70
N PHE A 63 -3.94 -24.96 -8.86
CA PHE A 63 -4.09 -23.60 -9.36
C PHE A 63 -5.56 -23.18 -9.38
N HIS A 64 -5.86 -22.10 -8.66
CA HIS A 64 -7.09 -21.36 -8.83
C HIS A 64 -6.77 -19.99 -9.45
N CYS A 65 -7.65 -19.51 -10.32
CA CYS A 65 -7.41 -18.29 -11.09
C CYS A 65 -7.42 -17.04 -10.19
N ASP A 66 -8.27 -17.05 -9.18
CA ASP A 66 -8.43 -15.98 -8.19
C ASP A 66 -7.20 -15.77 -7.33
N GLU A 67 -6.54 -16.82 -6.82
CA GLU A 67 -5.29 -16.64 -6.05
C GLU A 67 -4.19 -15.96 -6.85
N ALA A 68 -4.02 -16.36 -8.12
CA ALA A 68 -3.01 -15.81 -9.00
C ALA A 68 -3.33 -14.38 -9.42
N LEU A 69 -4.62 -14.11 -9.70
CA LEU A 69 -5.11 -12.77 -9.97
C LEU A 69 -4.91 -11.85 -8.76
N GLY A 70 -5.21 -12.32 -7.55
CA GLY A 70 -5.00 -11.59 -6.31
C GLY A 70 -3.53 -11.22 -6.10
N CYS A 71 -2.61 -12.17 -6.30
CA CYS A 71 -1.17 -11.91 -6.23
C CYS A 71 -0.73 -10.85 -7.26
N ALA A 72 -1.19 -10.97 -8.51
CA ALA A 72 -0.85 -10.02 -9.57
C ALA A 72 -1.38 -8.61 -9.28
N MET A 73 -2.64 -8.48 -8.84
CA MET A 73 -3.23 -7.19 -8.47
C MET A 73 -2.49 -6.52 -7.31
N LEU A 74 -2.04 -7.31 -6.32
CA LEU A 74 -1.20 -6.79 -5.24
C LEU A 74 0.09 -6.22 -5.80
N GLN A 75 0.81 -6.99 -6.63
CA GLN A 75 2.10 -6.57 -7.21
C GLN A 75 2.02 -5.34 -8.12
N MET A 76 0.83 -5.00 -8.65
CA MET A 76 0.61 -3.75 -9.39
C MET A 76 0.59 -2.51 -8.48
N MET A 77 0.43 -2.67 -7.16
CA MET A 77 0.52 -1.55 -6.23
C MET A 77 1.99 -1.24 -5.90
N PRO A 78 2.40 0.05 -5.87
CA PRO A 78 3.78 0.43 -5.56
C PRO A 78 4.32 -0.15 -4.24
N ALA A 79 3.46 -0.32 -3.23
CA ALA A 79 3.83 -0.86 -1.92
C ALA A 79 4.14 -2.37 -1.91
N TRP A 80 3.77 -3.07 -2.97
CA TRP A 80 3.87 -4.53 -3.12
C TRP A 80 4.63 -4.93 -4.40
N ALA A 81 5.15 -3.96 -5.15
CA ALA A 81 5.91 -4.22 -6.35
C ALA A 81 7.13 -5.10 -6.04
N GLY A 82 7.33 -6.17 -6.81
CA GLY A 82 8.40 -7.15 -6.57
C GLY A 82 8.22 -8.03 -5.34
N SER A 83 7.04 -8.04 -4.70
CA SER A 83 6.78 -8.89 -3.53
C SER A 83 6.93 -10.37 -3.87
N THR A 84 7.57 -11.12 -2.97
CA THR A 84 7.73 -12.58 -3.09
C THR A 84 6.43 -13.29 -2.71
N VAL A 85 6.02 -14.26 -3.54
CA VAL A 85 4.85 -15.11 -3.28
C VAL A 85 5.31 -16.37 -2.55
N VAL A 86 4.69 -16.67 -1.42
CA VAL A 86 4.92 -17.89 -0.64
C VAL A 86 3.66 -18.76 -0.75
N ARG A 87 3.80 -19.91 -1.41
CA ARG A 87 2.73 -20.88 -1.61
C ARG A 87 2.83 -21.98 -0.56
N THR A 88 1.94 -21.98 0.42
CA THR A 88 1.98 -22.91 1.56
C THR A 88 0.66 -22.97 2.30
N ARG A 89 0.41 -24.09 2.99
CA ARG A 89 -0.64 -24.21 4.02
C ARG A 89 -0.07 -24.27 5.45
N ASN A 90 1.25 -24.12 5.61
CA ASN A 90 1.87 -24.11 6.91
C ASN A 90 1.62 -22.76 7.62
N GLU A 91 0.82 -22.78 8.68
CA GLU A 91 0.48 -21.61 9.48
C GLU A 91 1.72 -20.82 9.95
N LYS A 92 2.81 -21.51 10.29
CA LYS A 92 4.06 -20.87 10.73
C LYS A 92 4.74 -20.05 9.63
N GLU A 93 4.60 -20.46 8.38
CA GLU A 93 5.11 -19.68 7.23
C GLU A 93 4.14 -18.54 6.90
N LEU A 94 2.83 -18.80 6.97
CA LEU A 94 1.81 -17.78 6.76
C LEU A 94 1.92 -16.63 7.79
N ASP A 95 2.32 -16.92 9.02
CA ASP A 95 2.54 -15.93 10.08
C ASP A 95 3.73 -15.00 9.84
N LYS A 96 4.65 -15.37 8.96
CA LYS A 96 5.77 -14.53 8.55
C LYS A 96 5.40 -13.61 7.37
N CYS A 97 4.28 -13.87 6.68
CA CYS A 97 3.85 -13.11 5.52
C CYS A 97 3.23 -11.76 5.91
N ASP A 98 3.36 -10.74 5.06
CA ASP A 98 2.78 -9.42 5.32
C ASP A 98 1.29 -9.36 4.96
N ILE A 99 0.86 -10.18 4.00
CA ILE A 99 -0.53 -10.40 3.62
C ILE A 99 -0.72 -11.88 3.33
N VAL A 100 -1.90 -12.40 3.63
CA VAL A 100 -2.28 -13.77 3.26
C VAL A 100 -3.65 -13.75 2.61
N ILE A 101 -3.73 -14.38 1.43
CA ILE A 101 -4.94 -14.47 0.62
C ILE A 101 -5.26 -15.94 0.33
N ASP A 102 -6.55 -16.27 0.20
CA ASP A 102 -7.07 -17.59 -0.21
C ASP A 102 -6.57 -18.81 0.61
N VAL A 103 -6.04 -18.57 1.81
CA VAL A 103 -5.58 -19.63 2.73
C VAL A 103 -5.73 -19.22 4.19
N GLY A 104 -5.80 -20.21 5.08
CA GLY A 104 -5.77 -20.02 6.53
C GLY A 104 -7.13 -19.87 7.22
N ALA A 105 -8.25 -19.99 6.50
CA ALA A 105 -9.60 -19.96 7.08
C ALA A 105 -9.95 -18.71 7.91
N VAL A 106 -9.23 -17.60 7.69
CA VAL A 106 -9.33 -16.37 8.48
C VAL A 106 -9.57 -15.17 7.56
N TYR A 107 -10.59 -14.38 7.87
CA TYR A 107 -10.77 -13.03 7.34
C TYR A 107 -10.58 -12.01 8.46
N ASP A 108 -9.49 -11.25 8.42
CA ASP A 108 -9.14 -10.22 9.40
C ASP A 108 -8.29 -9.14 8.72
N HIS A 109 -8.92 -8.01 8.38
CA HIS A 109 -8.27 -6.87 7.74
C HIS A 109 -7.14 -6.28 8.60
N SER A 110 -7.29 -6.28 9.93
CA SER A 110 -6.26 -5.73 10.84
C SER A 110 -4.95 -6.52 10.79
N LYS A 111 -5.04 -7.80 10.42
CA LYS A 111 -3.91 -8.72 10.24
C LYS A 111 -3.60 -9.02 8.77
N MET A 112 -4.26 -8.34 7.84
CA MET A 112 -4.13 -8.56 6.40
C MET A 112 -4.34 -10.03 6.00
N ARG A 113 -5.38 -10.67 6.57
CA ARG A 113 -5.78 -12.05 6.25
C ARG A 113 -7.10 -12.04 5.49
N TYR A 114 -7.13 -12.65 4.31
CA TYR A 114 -8.27 -12.61 3.40
C TYR A 114 -8.57 -14.00 2.84
N TYR A 115 -9.10 -14.87 3.68
CA TYR A 115 -9.75 -16.09 3.22
C TYR A 115 -11.16 -15.78 2.74
N HIS A 116 -11.49 -16.15 1.49
CA HIS A 116 -12.79 -15.87 0.89
C HIS A 116 -13.60 -17.11 0.53
N THR A 117 -13.02 -18.31 0.64
CA THR A 117 -13.78 -19.54 0.40
C THR A 117 -14.83 -19.70 1.49
N GLN A 118 -16.09 -19.88 1.08
CA GLN A 118 -17.17 -20.31 1.97
C GLN A 118 -17.27 -21.83 1.92
N ILE A 119 -17.58 -22.44 3.06
CA ILE A 119 -17.96 -23.86 3.16
C ILE A 119 -19.36 -24.04 2.58
#